data_AF-A0A7I7YFF4-F1
#
_entry.id   AF-A0A7I7YFF4-F1
#
_cell.length_a   1.000
_cell.length_b   1.000
_cell.length_c   1.000
_cell.angle_alpha   90.00
_cell.angle_beta   90.00
_cell.angle_gamma   90.00
#
_symmetry.space_group_name_H-M   'P 1'
#
loop_
_entity.id
_entity.type
_entity.pdbx_description
1 polymer ?
#
loop_
_entity_poly.entity_id
_entity_poly.type
_entity_poly.pdbx_seq_one_letter_code
_entity_poly.pdbx_strand_id
1 'polypeptide(L)'
;MAGDGVQIGVLLDANAPVSVMTDPLLKVVNGRLRELGETPLEAVGRGRWALCLVDGTPLRATQSLTEQDVYDGDRLWIRFIADTERRSQVIEHISTAVASDLSKRFASIDPVVAVQVGATMVAGGVVSGSLLLGWWRWHHNSWLTTIYAAVVAVLALTVAVLVLSRASTRQDRRAGDIMLLGGIAPLTVAAAAAPPGPVGSPQALLGFAVLTVAAAIALKFTGRRLSTYTAIITVGAVATVASLARMVAATSAVTLLSCVVLVSVLAYHFAPALSRRLSGIRLPVFPSATSRWVFEARPDLPTTVVRTPGAPPVLEGPASVRDVLLQAERARSYLSGLLLGLGVLMIFSLTALSDPHTSQRWLPLLLAGFSAGFLMLRGRSYVDRWQAITLAGTSVLIVAAVVVRYVLVLESPLSVSIGVGIMVLLPAAGLMAAAVVPNTIYSPLFRKFVEWIEYLCLMPIFPLAFWLMDIYAAIRYR
;
A
#
# COMPACT_ATOMS: atom_id res chain seq x y z
N MET A 1 14.33 -26.63 17.69
CA MET A 1 13.73 -27.41 18.78
C MET A 1 14.74 -27.41 19.93
N ALA A 2 14.34 -27.48 21.20
CA ALA A 2 15.34 -27.54 22.27
C ALA A 2 16.14 -28.85 22.11
N GLY A 3 17.48 -28.76 22.07
CA GLY A 3 18.38 -29.91 21.89
C GLY A 3 18.65 -30.38 20.45
N ASP A 4 18.34 -29.57 19.41
CA ASP A 4 18.64 -29.94 18.01
C ASP A 4 20.15 -30.22 17.82
N GLY A 5 20.49 -31.50 17.61
CA GLY A 5 21.85 -31.94 17.26
C GLY A 5 22.69 -32.51 18.40
N VAL A 6 22.16 -32.62 19.63
CA VAL A 6 22.90 -33.19 20.77
C VAL A 6 22.50 -34.64 21.02
N GLN A 7 23.48 -35.54 20.96
CA GLN A 7 23.32 -36.96 21.30
C GLN A 7 23.93 -37.24 22.67
N ILE A 8 23.12 -37.79 23.57
CA ILE A 8 23.55 -38.14 24.92
C ILE A 8 23.39 -39.65 25.08
N GLY A 9 24.51 -40.34 25.31
CA GLY A 9 24.50 -41.76 25.63
C GLY A 9 23.93 -41.97 27.04
N VAL A 10 22.91 -42.81 27.17
CA VAL A 10 22.27 -43.17 28.44
C VAL A 10 22.08 -44.68 28.50
N LEU A 11 22.19 -45.24 29.71
CA LEU A 11 21.87 -46.63 29.98
C LEU A 11 20.44 -46.72 30.50
N LEU A 12 19.66 -47.61 29.90
CA LEU A 12 18.24 -47.78 30.17
C LEU A 12 17.96 -49.26 30.47
N ASP A 13 17.11 -49.53 31.46
CA ASP A 13 16.61 -50.88 31.76
C ASP A 13 15.68 -51.35 30.64
N ALA A 14 16.14 -52.33 29.86
CA ALA A 14 15.42 -52.82 28.69
C ALA A 14 14.09 -53.52 29.05
N ASN A 15 13.94 -54.04 30.28
CA ASN A 15 12.79 -54.82 30.71
C ASN A 15 11.75 -54.00 31.48
N ALA A 16 12.09 -52.77 31.90
CA ALA A 16 11.16 -51.89 32.57
C ALA A 16 10.22 -51.18 31.57
N PRO A 17 8.96 -50.87 31.95
CA PRO A 17 8.06 -50.08 31.11
C PRO A 17 8.61 -48.67 30.85
N VAL A 18 8.50 -48.21 29.60
CA VAL A 18 9.03 -46.91 29.15
C VAL A 18 8.51 -45.72 29.99
N SER A 19 7.26 -45.80 30.46
CA SER A 19 6.64 -44.79 31.35
C SER A 19 7.44 -44.50 32.62
N VAL A 20 8.02 -45.53 33.25
CA VAL A 20 8.78 -45.39 34.51
C VAL A 20 10.11 -44.67 34.28
N MET A 21 10.64 -44.79 33.06
CA MET A 21 11.99 -44.36 32.71
C MET A 21 12.02 -42.95 32.10
N THR A 22 10.91 -42.49 31.54
CA THR A 22 10.83 -41.22 30.79
C THR A 22 11.11 -40.00 31.68
N ASP A 23 10.51 -39.93 32.88
CA ASP A 23 10.70 -38.79 33.80
C ASP A 23 12.11 -38.72 34.41
N PRO A 24 12.70 -39.83 34.91
CA PRO A 24 14.10 -39.84 35.33
C PRO A 24 15.07 -39.48 34.20
N LEU A 25 14.83 -40.03 32.99
CA LEU A 25 15.66 -39.75 31.83
C LEU A 25 15.60 -38.26 31.43
N LEU A 26 14.42 -37.63 31.48
CA LEU A 26 14.28 -36.19 31.24
C LEU A 26 15.11 -35.36 32.23
N LYS A 27 15.16 -35.76 33.52
CA LYS A 27 16.00 -35.07 34.52
C LYS A 27 17.49 -35.19 34.20
N VAL A 28 17.96 -36.39 33.83
CA VAL A 28 19.36 -36.63 33.45
C VAL A 28 19.74 -35.84 32.20
N VAL A 29 18.89 -35.89 31.18
CA VAL A 29 19.10 -35.17 29.91
C VAL A 29 19.11 -33.66 30.13
N ASN A 30 18.17 -33.10 30.91
CA ASN A 30 18.17 -31.68 31.25
C ASN A 30 19.33 -31.26 32.16
N GLY A 31 19.91 -32.18 32.93
CA GLY A 31 21.16 -31.95 33.65
C GLY A 31 22.33 -31.80 32.67
N ARG A 32 22.47 -32.75 31.73
CA ARG A 32 23.52 -32.72 30.71
C ARG A 32 23.40 -31.57 29.73
N LEU A 33 22.19 -31.22 29.28
CA LEU A 33 21.96 -30.06 28.42
C LEU A 33 22.42 -28.76 29.09
N ARG A 34 22.17 -28.61 30.41
CA ARG A 34 22.66 -27.46 31.18
C ARG A 34 24.18 -27.42 31.29
N GLU A 35 24.84 -28.57 31.50
CA GLU A 35 26.30 -28.66 31.48
C GLU A 35 26.89 -28.29 30.10
N LEU A 36 26.19 -28.64 29.02
CA LEU A 36 26.57 -28.34 27.65
C LEU A 36 26.22 -26.90 27.21
N GLY A 37 25.59 -26.10 28.08
CA GLY A 37 25.14 -24.74 27.74
C GLY A 37 23.96 -24.68 26.77
N GLU A 38 23.28 -25.80 26.56
CA GLU A 38 22.15 -25.94 25.65
C GLU A 38 20.80 -25.69 26.34
N THR A 39 19.80 -25.29 25.55
CA THR A 39 18.45 -25.01 26.07
C THR A 39 17.81 -26.28 26.63
N PRO A 40 17.29 -26.27 27.88
CA PRO A 40 16.65 -27.44 28.48
C PRO A 40 15.33 -27.77 27.77
N LEU A 41 14.95 -29.04 27.82
CA LEU A 41 13.66 -29.53 27.35
C LEU A 41 12.57 -29.16 28.36
N GLU A 42 11.76 -28.16 28.01
CA GLU A 42 10.62 -27.67 28.81
C GLU A 42 9.29 -27.99 28.14
N ALA A 43 8.29 -28.36 28.94
CA ALA A 43 6.94 -28.65 28.47
C ALA A 43 6.19 -27.33 28.20
N VAL A 44 5.89 -27.06 26.93
CA VAL A 44 5.07 -25.90 26.53
C VAL A 44 3.63 -26.36 26.35
N GLY A 45 2.85 -26.32 27.44
CA GLY A 45 1.42 -26.63 27.44
C GLY A 45 1.06 -27.98 28.09
N ARG A 46 -0.15 -28.47 27.82
CA ARG A 46 -0.67 -29.74 28.35
C ARG A 46 -0.35 -30.88 27.37
N GLY A 47 0.27 -31.93 27.87
CA GLY A 47 0.76 -33.05 27.06
C GLY A 47 1.58 -34.01 27.90
N ARG A 48 2.24 -34.96 27.25
CA ARG A 48 3.13 -35.92 27.90
C ARG A 48 4.46 -36.01 27.15
N TRP A 49 5.53 -36.25 27.90
CA TRP A 49 6.80 -36.64 27.31
C TRP A 49 6.70 -38.08 26.83
N ALA A 50 7.19 -38.33 25.62
CA ALA A 50 7.31 -39.66 25.07
C ALA A 50 8.70 -39.83 24.43
N LEU A 51 9.23 -41.03 24.56
CA LEU A 51 10.34 -41.49 23.74
C LEU A 51 9.78 -41.89 22.37
N CYS A 52 10.36 -41.34 21.32
CA CYS A 52 9.99 -41.60 19.94
C CYS A 52 11.17 -42.24 19.19
N LEU A 53 10.85 -43.07 18.20
CA LEU A 53 11.82 -43.53 17.21
C LEU A 53 12.26 -42.37 16.30
N VAL A 54 13.30 -42.60 15.49
CA VAL A 54 13.86 -41.60 14.55
C VAL A 54 12.81 -41.11 13.53
N ASP A 55 11.83 -41.95 13.20
CA ASP A 55 10.71 -41.61 12.32
C ASP A 55 9.63 -40.72 12.99
N GLY A 56 9.79 -40.45 14.30
CA GLY A 56 8.87 -39.64 15.09
C GLY A 56 7.70 -40.43 15.69
N THR A 57 7.63 -41.75 15.52
CA THR A 57 6.59 -42.59 16.13
C THR A 57 6.84 -42.74 17.64
N PRO A 58 5.84 -42.49 18.50
CA PRO A 58 6.00 -42.62 19.94
C PRO A 58 5.98 -44.08 20.39
N LEU A 59 6.93 -44.46 21.24
CA LEU A 59 6.94 -45.74 21.94
C LEU A 59 5.74 -45.82 22.89
N ARG A 60 5.21 -47.04 23.03
CA ARG A 60 4.11 -47.37 23.93
C ARG A 60 4.61 -47.34 25.36
N ALA A 61 4.02 -46.45 26.17
CA ALA A 61 4.45 -46.19 27.54
C ALA A 61 4.29 -47.39 28.50
N THR A 62 3.40 -48.33 28.18
CA THR A 62 3.11 -49.54 28.99
C THR A 62 3.99 -50.74 28.66
N GLN A 63 4.74 -50.69 27.56
CA GLN A 63 5.61 -51.78 27.12
C GLN A 63 7.07 -51.46 27.45
N SER A 64 7.90 -52.50 27.51
CA SER A 64 9.34 -52.35 27.72
C SER A 64 10.06 -51.99 26.40
N LEU A 65 11.37 -51.70 26.47
CA LEU A 65 12.17 -51.42 25.26
C LEU A 65 12.40 -52.72 24.46
N THR A 66 12.62 -53.84 25.14
CA THR A 66 12.78 -55.17 24.51
C THR A 66 11.52 -55.60 23.76
N GLU A 67 10.34 -55.35 24.31
CA GLU A 67 9.05 -55.67 23.66
C GLU A 67 8.76 -54.83 22.42
N GLN A 68 9.49 -53.72 22.25
CA GLN A 68 9.34 -52.78 21.15
C GLN A 68 10.55 -52.81 20.20
N ASP A 69 11.34 -53.88 20.27
CA ASP A 69 12.49 -54.15 19.41
C ASP A 69 13.52 -53.00 19.38
N VAL A 70 13.73 -52.33 20.53
CA VAL A 70 14.79 -51.32 20.68
C VAL A 70 16.06 -52.00 21.17
N TYR A 71 17.14 -51.88 20.39
CA TYR A 71 18.42 -52.51 20.65
C TYR A 71 19.48 -51.50 21.11
N ASP A 72 20.57 -52.02 21.67
CA ASP A 72 21.71 -51.20 22.07
C ASP A 72 22.29 -50.44 20.86
N GLY A 73 22.39 -49.12 21.01
CA GLY A 73 22.87 -48.22 19.97
C GLY A 73 21.76 -47.55 19.15
N ASP A 74 20.49 -47.93 19.35
CA ASP A 74 19.36 -47.26 18.72
C ASP A 74 19.20 -45.83 19.21
N ARG A 75 18.83 -44.94 18.27
CA ARG A 75 18.67 -43.51 18.54
C ARG A 75 17.20 -43.19 18.79
N LEU A 76 16.90 -42.75 20.01
CA LEU A 76 15.58 -42.30 20.42
C LEU A 76 15.54 -40.78 20.58
N TRP A 77 14.38 -40.21 20.28
CA TRP A 77 14.08 -38.79 20.45
C TRP A 77 13.16 -38.60 21.63
N ILE A 78 13.44 -37.62 22.48
CA ILE A 78 12.52 -37.21 23.53
C ILE A 78 11.66 -36.09 22.97
N ARG A 79 10.35 -36.30 22.88
CA ARG A 79 9.43 -35.29 22.36
C ARG A 79 8.28 -35.06 23.31
N PHE A 80 7.91 -33.80 23.47
CA PHE A 80 6.67 -33.43 24.14
C PHE A 80 5.51 -33.59 23.16
N ILE A 81 4.63 -34.55 23.41
CA ILE A 81 3.41 -34.78 22.64
C ILE A 81 2.29 -33.98 23.30
N ALA A 82 1.86 -32.93 22.62
CA ALA A 82 0.71 -32.14 23.05
C ALA A 82 -0.55 -33.00 23.06
N ASP A 83 -1.34 -32.85 24.11
CA ASP A 83 -2.63 -33.53 24.23
C ASP A 83 -3.57 -33.07 23.10
N THR A 84 -4.12 -34.03 22.35
CA THR A 84 -5.05 -33.77 21.25
C THR A 84 -6.48 -33.54 21.74
N GLU A 85 -6.80 -33.87 22.99
CA GLU A 85 -8.13 -33.63 23.55
C GLU A 85 -8.37 -32.14 23.79
N ARG A 86 -9.03 -31.50 22.81
CA ARG A 86 -9.65 -30.19 23.01
C ARG A 86 -11.01 -30.40 23.67
N ARG A 87 -11.06 -30.33 25.00
CA ARG A 87 -12.34 -30.18 25.69
C ARG A 87 -12.93 -28.81 25.39
N SER A 88 -14.01 -28.76 24.62
CA SER A 88 -14.85 -27.58 24.52
C SER A 88 -15.55 -27.37 25.86
N GLN A 89 -15.45 -26.16 26.43
CA GLN A 89 -16.30 -25.81 27.56
C GLN A 89 -17.76 -25.90 27.12
N VAL A 90 -18.54 -26.74 27.80
CA VAL A 90 -19.99 -26.75 27.66
C VAL A 90 -20.50 -25.57 28.47
N ILE A 91 -20.91 -24.51 27.78
CA ILE A 91 -21.51 -23.33 28.42
C ILE A 91 -23.02 -23.53 28.37
N GLU A 92 -23.63 -23.78 29.53
CA GLU A 92 -25.06 -24.12 29.65
C GLU A 92 -25.98 -22.91 29.38
N HIS A 93 -25.49 -21.71 29.65
CA HIS A 93 -26.25 -20.47 29.45
C HIS A 93 -25.89 -19.81 28.11
N ILE A 94 -26.91 -19.61 27.26
CA ILE A 94 -26.80 -18.95 25.96
C ILE A 94 -26.21 -17.54 26.10
N SER A 95 -26.60 -16.80 27.14
CA SER A 95 -26.06 -15.44 27.42
C SER A 95 -24.54 -15.45 27.59
N THR A 96 -24.02 -16.39 28.37
CA THR A 96 -22.58 -16.54 28.62
C THR A 96 -21.85 -17.07 27.38
N ALA A 97 -22.47 -17.97 26.62
CA ALA A 97 -21.91 -18.49 25.38
C ALA A 97 -21.78 -17.38 24.31
N VAL A 98 -22.84 -16.59 24.15
CA VAL A 98 -22.89 -15.42 23.26
C VAL A 98 -21.86 -14.37 23.71
N ALA A 99 -21.82 -14.00 24.99
CA ALA A 99 -20.83 -13.05 25.50
C ALA A 99 -19.37 -13.54 25.32
N SER A 100 -19.11 -14.83 25.53
CA SER A 100 -17.79 -15.45 25.32
C SER A 100 -17.40 -15.48 23.85
N ASP A 101 -18.33 -15.72 22.93
CA ASP A 101 -18.02 -15.72 21.49
C ASP A 101 -17.89 -14.30 20.94
N LEU A 102 -18.76 -13.36 21.33
CA LEU A 102 -18.69 -11.96 20.92
C LEU A 102 -17.45 -11.27 21.46
N SER A 103 -17.04 -11.49 22.71
CA SER A 103 -15.82 -10.89 23.27
C SER A 103 -14.54 -11.37 22.57
N LYS A 104 -14.55 -12.56 21.95
CA LYS A 104 -13.44 -13.03 21.10
C LYS A 104 -13.43 -12.39 19.72
N ARG A 105 -14.61 -12.03 19.19
CA ARG A 105 -14.76 -11.44 17.85
C ARG A 105 -14.64 -9.91 17.84
N PHE A 106 -15.09 -9.27 18.91
CA PHE A 106 -15.19 -7.81 19.01
C PHE A 106 -14.42 -7.33 20.24
N ALA A 107 -13.29 -6.66 19.99
CA ALA A 107 -12.52 -6.02 21.03
C ALA A 107 -13.21 -4.73 21.49
N SER A 108 -13.18 -4.47 22.79
CA SER A 108 -13.55 -3.16 23.35
C SER A 108 -12.53 -2.09 22.94
N ILE A 109 -12.92 -0.81 23.07
CA ILE A 109 -12.00 0.30 22.81
C ILE A 109 -10.88 0.27 23.84
N ASP A 110 -9.69 -0.08 23.38
CA ASP A 110 -8.44 0.03 24.12
C ASP A 110 -8.02 1.51 24.20
N PRO A 111 -7.42 1.99 25.32
CA PRO A 111 -6.75 3.28 25.40
C PRO A 111 -5.92 3.66 24.17
N VAL A 112 -5.21 2.71 23.54
CA VAL A 112 -4.42 2.96 22.33
C VAL A 112 -5.30 3.37 21.14
N VAL A 113 -6.46 2.72 20.99
CA VAL A 113 -7.43 3.06 19.95
C VAL A 113 -8.06 4.42 20.23
N ALA A 114 -8.37 4.72 21.49
CA ALA A 114 -8.90 6.02 21.89
C ALA A 114 -7.92 7.17 21.54
N VAL A 115 -6.62 6.98 21.78
CA VAL A 115 -5.57 7.95 21.38
C VAL A 115 -5.50 8.09 19.86
N GLN A 116 -5.62 7.01 19.09
CA GLN A 116 -5.65 7.08 17.63
C GLN A 116 -6.88 7.84 17.12
N VAL A 117 -8.06 7.63 17.72
CA VAL A 117 -9.28 8.37 17.38
C VAL A 117 -9.10 9.86 17.71
N GLY A 118 -8.62 10.19 18.91
CA GLY A 118 -8.32 11.58 19.28
C GLY A 118 -7.32 12.22 18.32
N ALA A 119 -6.28 11.48 17.91
CA ALA A 119 -5.33 11.94 16.92
C ALA A 119 -5.99 12.18 15.54
N THR A 120 -6.90 11.30 15.10
CA THR A 120 -7.63 11.54 13.84
C THR A 120 -8.55 12.76 13.92
N MET A 121 -9.19 13.01 15.07
CA MET A 121 -10.05 14.18 15.26
C MET A 121 -9.25 15.49 15.19
N VAL A 122 -8.10 15.54 15.87
CA VAL A 122 -7.21 16.72 15.83
C VAL A 122 -6.66 16.93 14.42
N ALA A 123 -6.17 15.88 13.76
CA ALA A 123 -5.68 15.99 12.39
C ALA A 123 -6.79 16.45 11.43
N GLY A 124 -8.01 15.95 11.60
CA GLY A 124 -9.18 16.40 10.84
C GLY A 124 -9.50 17.87 11.08
N GLY A 125 -9.47 18.33 12.34
CA GLY A 125 -9.64 19.74 12.70
C GLY A 125 -8.56 20.64 12.08
N VAL A 126 -7.29 20.22 12.11
CA VAL A 126 -6.16 20.95 11.52
C VAL A 126 -6.30 21.06 10.00
N VAL A 127 -6.66 19.97 9.32
CA VAL A 127 -6.88 19.97 7.86
C VAL A 127 -8.07 20.87 7.51
N SER A 128 -9.20 20.73 8.19
CA SER A 128 -10.39 21.58 7.98
C SER A 128 -10.10 23.06 8.23
N GLY A 129 -9.38 23.38 9.32
CA GLY A 129 -8.93 24.75 9.60
C GLY A 129 -8.00 25.30 8.51
N SER A 130 -7.10 24.48 7.98
CA SER A 130 -6.23 24.86 6.86
C SER A 130 -7.02 25.16 5.59
N LEU A 131 -8.07 24.38 5.29
CA LEU A 131 -8.98 24.63 4.17
C LEU A 131 -9.73 25.96 4.35
N LEU A 132 -10.23 26.25 5.55
CA LEU A 132 -10.88 27.53 5.85
C LEU A 132 -9.93 28.71 5.68
N LEU A 133 -8.68 28.60 6.13
CA LEU A 133 -7.65 29.63 5.94
C LEU A 133 -7.32 29.82 4.46
N GLY A 134 -7.22 28.73 3.68
CA GLY A 134 -7.03 28.79 2.23
C GLY A 134 -8.19 29.47 1.51
N TRP A 135 -9.43 29.13 1.88
CA TRP A 135 -10.63 29.78 1.34
C TRP A 135 -10.68 31.27 1.69
N TRP A 136 -10.31 31.66 2.91
CA TRP A 136 -10.20 33.06 3.31
C TRP A 136 -9.14 33.79 2.47
N ARG A 137 -7.97 33.18 2.26
CA ARG A 137 -6.86 33.76 1.46
C ARG A 137 -7.25 33.99 0.00
N TRP A 138 -8.15 33.17 -0.52
CA TRP A 138 -8.68 33.32 -1.88
C TRP A 138 -9.50 34.60 -2.04
N HIS A 139 -10.31 34.95 -1.04
CA HIS A 139 -11.19 36.12 -1.07
C HIS A 139 -10.52 37.39 -0.52
N HIS A 140 -9.57 37.23 0.40
CA HIS A 140 -8.93 38.34 1.11
C HIS A 140 -7.41 38.26 1.01
N ASN A 141 -6.79 39.34 0.52
CA ASN A 141 -5.35 39.48 0.48
C ASN A 141 -4.82 39.98 1.84
N SER A 142 -4.78 39.08 2.82
CA SER A 142 -4.34 39.38 4.19
C SER A 142 -3.22 38.44 4.64
N TRP A 143 -2.28 38.94 5.46
CA TRP A 143 -1.19 38.14 6.02
C TRP A 143 -1.65 37.22 7.17
N LEU A 144 -2.88 37.40 7.65
CA LEU A 144 -3.46 36.60 8.73
C LEU A 144 -3.40 35.10 8.41
N THR A 145 -3.70 34.70 7.18
CA THR A 145 -3.71 33.29 6.79
C THR A 145 -2.33 32.68 6.86
N THR A 146 -1.30 33.42 6.44
CA THR A 146 0.10 32.98 6.51
C THR A 146 0.53 32.77 7.95
N ILE A 147 0.25 33.74 8.83
CA ILE A 147 0.65 33.71 10.24
C ILE A 147 -0.07 32.57 10.97
N TYR A 148 -1.40 32.50 10.88
CA TYR A 148 -2.18 31.47 11.57
C TYR A 148 -1.86 30.06 11.04
N ALA A 149 -1.76 29.88 9.71
CA ALA A 149 -1.40 28.59 9.15
C ALA A 149 0.02 28.17 9.56
N ALA A 150 0.98 29.11 9.63
CA ALA A 150 2.34 28.82 10.08
C ALA A 150 2.36 28.40 11.56
N VAL A 151 1.64 29.09 12.43
CA VAL A 151 1.54 28.74 13.86
C VAL A 151 0.92 27.35 14.02
N VAL A 152 -0.19 27.07 13.34
CA VAL A 152 -0.84 25.76 13.38
C VAL A 152 0.08 24.67 12.82
N ALA A 153 0.81 24.95 11.75
CA ALA A 153 1.78 24.01 11.17
C ALA A 153 2.90 23.67 12.16
N VAL A 154 3.52 24.69 12.78
CA VAL A 154 4.58 24.49 13.78
C VAL A 154 4.07 23.69 14.97
N LEU A 155 2.90 24.02 15.51
CA LEU A 155 2.29 23.27 16.63
C LEU A 155 1.96 21.83 16.25
N ALA A 156 1.31 21.60 15.11
CA ALA A 156 0.94 20.25 14.68
C ALA A 156 2.19 19.38 14.39
N LEU A 157 3.21 19.95 13.72
CA LEU A 157 4.44 19.23 13.38
C LEU A 157 5.31 18.97 14.62
N THR A 158 5.42 19.92 15.55
CA THR A 158 6.15 19.71 16.81
C THR A 158 5.51 18.60 17.64
N VAL A 159 4.18 18.62 17.80
CA VAL A 159 3.45 17.54 18.47
C VAL A 159 3.66 16.20 17.75
N ALA A 160 3.58 16.17 16.42
CA ALA A 160 3.82 14.95 15.65
C ALA A 160 5.23 14.38 15.88
N VAL A 161 6.26 15.24 15.85
CA VAL A 161 7.66 14.84 16.11
C VAL A 161 7.84 14.35 17.54
N LEU A 162 7.27 15.04 18.54
CA LEU A 162 7.33 14.63 19.93
C LEU A 162 6.69 13.25 20.15
N VAL A 163 5.50 13.03 19.60
CA VAL A 163 4.81 11.73 19.66
C VAL A 163 5.63 10.65 18.97
N LEU A 164 6.17 10.93 17.78
CA LEU A 164 7.00 9.98 17.03
C LEU A 164 8.32 9.66 17.74
N SER A 165 8.94 10.63 18.41
CA SER A 165 10.20 10.44 19.16
C SER A 165 10.02 9.55 20.39
N ARG A 166 8.84 9.57 21.00
CA ARG A 166 8.49 8.75 22.17
C ARG A 166 7.87 7.40 21.80
N ALA A 167 7.50 7.19 20.54
CA ALA A 167 6.78 6.01 20.10
C ALA A 167 7.69 4.78 19.93
N SER A 168 7.63 3.86 20.89
CA SER A 168 8.30 2.56 20.82
C SER A 168 7.50 1.53 20.03
N THR A 169 6.17 1.54 20.16
CA THR A 169 5.29 0.54 19.56
C THR A 169 4.80 0.96 18.17
N ARG A 170 4.49 -0.03 17.32
CA ARG A 170 3.91 0.22 15.98
C ARG A 170 2.56 0.94 16.04
N GLN A 171 1.79 0.75 17.11
CA GLN A 171 0.48 1.39 17.28
C GLN A 171 0.61 2.87 17.69
N ASP A 172 1.52 3.21 18.60
CA ASP A 172 1.80 4.60 19.02
C ASP A 172 2.30 5.43 17.85
N ARG A 173 3.14 4.80 17.02
CA ARG A 173 3.64 5.34 15.76
C ARG A 173 2.55 5.73 14.77
N ARG A 174 1.36 5.10 14.83
CA ARG A 174 0.23 5.45 13.93
C ARG A 174 -0.35 6.82 14.27
N ALA A 175 -0.52 7.14 15.55
CA ALA A 175 -1.03 8.44 15.99
C ALA A 175 -0.08 9.57 15.56
N GLY A 176 1.23 9.36 15.74
CA GLY A 176 2.26 10.27 15.26
C GLY A 176 2.24 10.46 13.73
N ASP A 177 2.06 9.38 12.96
CA ASP A 177 1.96 9.47 11.49
C ASP A 177 0.71 10.24 11.02
N ILE A 178 -0.43 10.05 11.69
CA ILE A 178 -1.67 10.77 11.40
C ILE A 178 -1.45 12.27 11.63
N MET A 179 -0.81 12.62 12.73
CA MET A 179 -0.55 14.01 13.10
C MET A 179 0.47 14.66 12.17
N LEU A 180 1.50 13.92 11.77
CA LEU A 180 2.49 14.37 10.79
C LEU A 180 1.85 14.67 9.44
N LEU A 181 0.99 13.76 8.94
CA LEU A 181 0.24 13.98 7.70
C LEU A 181 -0.72 15.18 7.82
N GLY A 182 -1.42 15.31 8.94
CA GLY A 182 -2.30 16.45 9.22
C GLY A 182 -1.55 17.79 9.26
N GLY A 183 -0.34 17.81 9.82
CA GLY A 183 0.51 19.01 9.93
C GLY A 183 1.13 19.49 8.61
N ILE A 184 1.16 18.64 7.57
CA ILE A 184 1.63 19.06 6.23
C ILE A 184 0.62 20.04 5.59
N ALA A 185 -0.68 19.88 5.80
CA ALA A 185 -1.70 20.76 5.22
C ALA A 185 -1.60 22.25 5.64
N PRO A 186 -1.48 22.61 6.92
CA PRO A 186 -1.29 24.01 7.32
C PRO A 186 0.07 24.55 6.86
N LEU A 187 1.11 23.72 6.78
CA LEU A 187 2.43 24.13 6.30
C LEU A 187 2.35 24.59 4.84
N THR A 188 1.59 23.89 4.02
CA THR A 188 1.45 24.20 2.59
C THR A 188 0.56 25.41 2.36
N VAL A 189 -0.50 25.58 3.15
CA VAL A 189 -1.33 26.78 3.13
C VAL A 189 -0.53 28.01 3.56
N ALA A 190 0.31 27.88 4.60
CA ALA A 190 1.22 28.94 5.02
C ALA A 190 2.19 29.35 3.91
N ALA A 191 2.84 28.38 3.27
CA ALA A 191 3.76 28.62 2.16
C ALA A 191 3.06 29.24 0.94
N ALA A 192 1.85 28.77 0.61
CA ALA A 192 1.07 29.31 -0.49
C ALA A 192 0.61 30.75 -0.23
N ALA A 193 0.29 31.09 1.03
CA ALA A 193 -0.18 32.42 1.39
C ALA A 193 0.94 33.46 1.56
N ALA A 194 2.20 33.03 1.68
CA ALA A 194 3.34 33.89 1.98
C ALA A 194 3.65 34.96 0.91
N PRO A 195 3.59 34.69 -0.41
CA PRO A 195 3.84 35.72 -1.42
C PRO A 195 2.79 36.83 -1.37
N PRO A 196 3.23 38.11 -1.45
CA PRO A 196 2.31 39.24 -1.54
C PRO A 196 1.53 39.22 -2.86
N GLY A 197 0.27 39.67 -2.82
CA GLY A 197 -0.56 39.87 -4.01
C GLY A 197 -1.75 38.90 -4.12
N PRO A 198 -2.57 39.04 -5.18
CA PRO A 198 -3.71 38.16 -5.42
C PRO A 198 -3.25 36.72 -5.66
N VAL A 199 -4.13 35.76 -5.37
CA VAL A 199 -3.86 34.33 -5.56
C VAL A 199 -3.59 34.03 -7.04
N GLY A 200 -2.43 33.44 -7.32
CA GLY A 200 -1.95 33.15 -8.67
C GLY A 200 -0.87 32.07 -8.69
N SER A 201 -0.13 32.02 -9.79
CA SER A 201 0.92 31.00 -9.99
C SER A 201 2.07 31.07 -8.97
N PRO A 202 2.53 32.23 -8.46
CA PRO A 202 3.61 32.25 -7.47
C PRO A 202 3.21 31.60 -6.14
N GLN A 203 1.98 31.84 -5.69
CA GLN A 203 1.42 31.23 -4.47
C GLN A 203 1.27 29.72 -4.64
N ALA A 204 0.72 29.29 -5.77
CA ALA A 204 0.60 27.86 -6.09
C ALA A 204 1.98 27.18 -6.14
N LEU A 205 2.96 27.83 -6.78
CA LEU A 205 4.33 27.31 -6.89
C LEU A 205 4.94 27.05 -5.52
N LEU A 206 4.94 28.05 -4.61
CA LEU A 206 5.52 27.86 -3.27
C LEU A 206 4.73 26.84 -2.44
N GLY A 207 3.39 26.88 -2.49
CA GLY A 207 2.56 25.93 -1.76
C GLY A 207 2.82 24.47 -2.17
N PHE A 208 2.83 24.18 -3.47
CA PHE A 208 3.08 22.84 -3.98
C PHE A 208 4.54 22.42 -3.86
N ALA A 209 5.50 23.34 -3.99
CA ALA A 209 6.91 23.05 -3.75
C ALA A 209 7.14 22.61 -2.31
N VAL A 210 6.61 23.37 -1.34
CA VAL A 210 6.71 23.03 0.09
C VAL A 210 5.95 21.74 0.39
N LEU A 211 4.78 21.49 -0.21
CA LEU A 211 4.04 20.23 -0.08
C LEU A 211 4.91 19.05 -0.49
N THR A 212 5.55 19.16 -1.66
CA THR A 212 6.37 18.11 -2.25
C THR A 212 7.60 17.83 -1.39
N VAL A 213 8.31 18.88 -0.97
CA VAL A 213 9.51 18.76 -0.13
C VAL A 213 9.16 18.22 1.25
N ALA A 214 8.11 18.72 1.91
CA ALA A 214 7.68 18.25 3.21
C ALA A 214 7.26 16.78 3.17
N ALA A 215 6.50 16.37 2.15
CA ALA A 215 6.11 14.98 1.97
C ALA A 215 7.31 14.07 1.65
N ALA A 216 8.28 14.52 0.84
CA ALA A 216 9.49 13.77 0.54
C ALA A 216 10.40 13.60 1.77
N ILE A 217 10.53 14.64 2.60
CA ILE A 217 11.24 14.61 3.87
C ILE A 217 10.55 13.63 4.83
N ALA A 218 9.23 13.75 5.02
CA ALA A 218 8.47 12.85 5.87
C ALA A 218 8.58 11.39 5.40
N LEU A 219 8.51 11.14 4.10
CA LEU A 219 8.71 9.82 3.50
C LEU A 219 10.10 9.27 3.79
N LYS A 220 11.15 10.07 3.58
CA LYS A 220 12.55 9.68 3.79
C LYS A 220 12.84 9.33 5.26
N PHE A 221 12.35 10.15 6.19
CA PHE A 221 12.61 9.94 7.63
C PHE A 221 11.73 8.85 8.25
N THR A 222 10.46 8.73 7.83
CA THR A 222 9.56 7.74 8.44
C THR A 222 9.65 6.37 7.80
N GLY A 223 9.96 6.27 6.50
CA GLY A 223 9.95 5.01 5.73
C GLY A 223 8.60 4.27 5.71
N ARG A 224 7.51 4.96 6.09
CA ARG A 224 6.17 4.39 6.31
C ARG A 224 5.15 5.06 5.41
N ARG A 225 3.98 4.42 5.24
CA ARG A 225 2.85 4.93 4.44
C ARG A 225 3.27 5.42 3.04
N LEU A 226 4.10 4.61 2.39
CA LEU A 226 4.74 4.95 1.12
C LEU A 226 3.71 5.38 0.05
N SER A 227 2.54 4.73 -0.01
CA SER A 227 1.49 5.08 -0.98
C SER A 227 0.96 6.51 -0.80
N THR A 228 0.63 6.92 0.43
CA THR A 228 0.07 8.25 0.70
C THR A 228 1.07 9.35 0.38
N TYR A 229 2.32 9.22 0.85
CA TYR A 229 3.34 10.23 0.56
C TYR A 229 3.69 10.26 -0.93
N THR A 230 3.74 9.12 -1.60
CA THR A 230 4.00 9.08 -3.05
C THR A 230 2.89 9.78 -3.83
N ALA A 231 1.62 9.60 -3.44
CA ALA A 231 0.50 10.32 -4.06
C ALA A 231 0.60 11.84 -3.86
N ILE A 232 0.98 12.28 -2.65
CA ILE A 232 1.18 13.70 -2.35
C ILE A 232 2.35 14.27 -3.16
N ILE A 233 3.48 13.56 -3.22
CA ILE A 233 4.67 13.98 -3.96
C ILE A 233 4.38 14.05 -5.46
N THR A 234 3.61 13.12 -6.02
CA THR A 234 3.31 13.13 -7.46
C THR A 234 2.39 14.29 -7.84
N VAL A 235 1.34 14.53 -7.06
CA VAL A 235 0.46 15.69 -7.25
C VAL A 235 1.26 16.98 -7.06
N GLY A 236 2.01 17.09 -5.97
CA GLY A 236 2.81 18.26 -5.64
C GLY A 236 3.87 18.56 -6.70
N ALA A 237 4.62 17.56 -7.17
CA ALA A 237 5.67 17.74 -8.16
C ALA A 237 5.11 18.22 -9.50
N VAL A 238 4.04 17.59 -9.99
CA VAL A 238 3.39 18.00 -11.25
C VAL A 238 2.79 19.40 -11.12
N ALA A 239 2.10 19.68 -10.01
CA ALA A 239 1.52 21.01 -9.76
C ALA A 239 2.59 22.10 -9.58
N THR A 240 3.75 21.79 -9.01
CA THR A 240 4.90 22.69 -8.89
C THR A 240 5.44 23.04 -10.28
N VAL A 241 5.71 22.02 -11.11
CA VAL A 241 6.20 22.22 -12.49
C VAL A 241 5.18 23.01 -13.32
N ALA A 242 3.89 22.68 -13.21
CA ALA A 242 2.83 23.40 -13.89
C ALA A 242 2.74 24.86 -13.44
N SER A 243 2.79 25.13 -12.13
CA SER A 243 2.76 26.49 -11.58
C SER A 243 3.98 27.30 -12.02
N LEU A 244 5.16 26.69 -12.05
CA LEU A 244 6.39 27.30 -12.55
C LEU A 244 6.27 27.65 -14.04
N ALA A 245 5.77 26.72 -14.85
CA ALA A 245 5.55 26.95 -16.27
C ALA A 245 4.57 28.11 -16.52
N ARG A 246 3.47 28.18 -15.76
CA ARG A 246 2.53 29.31 -15.82
C ARG A 246 3.19 30.63 -15.40
N MET A 247 4.04 30.60 -14.37
CA MET A 247 4.74 31.80 -13.88
C MET A 247 5.75 32.33 -14.91
N VAL A 248 6.54 31.46 -15.54
CA VAL A 248 7.62 31.86 -16.45
C VAL A 248 7.11 32.16 -17.87
N ALA A 249 6.21 31.33 -18.39
CA ALA A 249 5.78 31.40 -19.80
C ALA A 249 4.40 32.04 -19.99
N ALA A 250 3.77 32.55 -18.91
CA ALA A 250 2.42 33.15 -18.91
C ALA A 250 1.35 32.28 -19.64
N THR A 251 1.59 30.97 -19.73
CA THR A 251 0.87 30.02 -20.57
C THR A 251 -0.60 29.88 -20.17
N SER A 252 -1.52 29.79 -21.14
CA SER A 252 -2.96 29.70 -20.84
C SER A 252 -3.30 28.52 -19.92
N ALA A 253 -4.36 28.63 -19.12
CA ALA A 253 -4.79 27.56 -18.23
C ALA A 253 -5.16 26.28 -19.00
N VAL A 254 -5.80 26.44 -20.16
CA VAL A 254 -6.20 25.33 -21.04
C VAL A 254 -5.00 24.54 -21.51
N THR A 255 -3.95 25.23 -21.97
CA THR A 255 -2.73 24.55 -22.48
C THR A 255 -2.00 23.82 -21.37
N LEU A 256 -1.85 24.43 -20.20
CA LEU A 256 -1.20 23.81 -19.05
C LEU A 256 -1.96 22.58 -18.55
N LEU A 257 -3.28 22.68 -18.36
CA LEU A 257 -4.08 21.54 -17.87
C LEU A 257 -4.12 20.40 -18.89
N SER A 258 -4.16 20.74 -20.19
CA SER A 258 -4.07 19.74 -21.26
C SER A 258 -2.70 19.05 -21.25
N CYS A 259 -1.61 19.77 -20.99
CA CYS A 259 -0.28 19.18 -20.79
C CYS A 259 -0.26 18.24 -19.57
N VAL A 260 -0.89 18.64 -18.46
CA VAL A 260 -0.99 17.78 -17.25
C VAL A 260 -1.73 16.49 -17.55
N VAL A 261 -2.82 16.53 -18.32
CA VAL A 261 -3.54 15.33 -18.79
C VAL A 261 -2.62 14.42 -19.61
N LEU A 262 -1.93 14.96 -20.61
CA LEU A 262 -1.02 14.19 -21.47
C LEU A 262 0.15 13.56 -20.68
N VAL A 263 0.79 14.35 -19.81
CA VAL A 263 1.85 13.87 -18.92
C VAL A 263 1.32 12.78 -17.99
N SER A 264 0.10 12.92 -17.47
CA SER A 264 -0.51 11.91 -16.60
C SER A 264 -0.76 10.60 -17.34
N VAL A 265 -1.27 10.66 -18.57
CA VAL A 265 -1.48 9.48 -19.43
C VAL A 265 -0.15 8.76 -19.72
N LEU A 266 0.91 9.50 -20.04
CA LEU A 266 2.25 8.92 -20.20
C LEU A 266 2.77 8.33 -18.88
N ALA A 267 2.55 9.02 -17.76
CA ALA A 267 2.97 8.56 -16.45
C ALA A 267 2.26 7.27 -16.03
N TYR A 268 0.99 7.05 -16.41
CA TYR A 268 0.31 5.76 -16.21
C TYR A 268 1.00 4.60 -16.95
N HIS A 269 1.57 4.86 -18.13
CA HIS A 269 2.34 3.87 -18.87
C HIS A 269 3.66 3.54 -18.17
N PHE A 270 4.35 4.56 -17.65
CA PHE A 270 5.64 4.39 -16.98
C PHE A 270 5.54 4.04 -15.47
N ALA A 271 4.36 4.10 -14.87
CA ALA A 271 4.18 3.91 -13.43
C ALA A 271 4.73 2.57 -12.89
N PRO A 272 4.52 1.40 -13.54
CA PRO A 272 5.13 0.14 -13.09
C PRO A 272 6.66 0.14 -13.16
N ALA A 273 7.24 0.78 -14.19
CA ALA A 273 8.69 0.89 -14.32
C ALA A 273 9.28 1.82 -13.26
N LEU A 274 8.59 2.91 -12.94
CA LEU A 274 9.00 3.87 -11.91
C LEU A 274 8.89 3.26 -10.51
N SER A 275 7.79 2.57 -10.18
CA SER A 275 7.62 1.91 -8.88
C SER A 275 8.67 0.82 -8.65
N ARG A 276 9.03 0.08 -9.70
CA ARG A 276 10.13 -0.89 -9.68
C ARG A 276 11.49 -0.22 -9.41
N ARG A 277 11.79 0.90 -10.07
CA ARG A 277 13.02 1.67 -9.83
C ARG A 277 13.07 2.21 -8.39
N LEU A 278 11.96 2.76 -7.88
CA LEU A 278 11.87 3.32 -6.53
C LEU A 278 11.97 2.27 -5.42
N SER A 279 11.58 1.02 -5.70
CA SER A 279 11.68 -0.10 -4.76
C SER A 279 13.03 -0.81 -4.78
N GLY A 280 13.90 -0.51 -5.73
CA GLY A 280 15.22 -1.14 -5.87
C GLY A 280 15.18 -2.55 -6.48
N ILE A 281 14.04 -2.97 -7.05
CA ILE A 281 13.92 -4.28 -7.70
C ILE A 281 14.77 -4.29 -8.98
N ARG A 282 15.83 -5.08 -8.96
CA ARG A 282 16.68 -5.34 -10.12
C ARG A 282 16.02 -6.39 -11.02
N LEU A 283 15.93 -6.09 -12.31
CA LEU A 283 15.49 -7.06 -13.29
C LEU A 283 16.63 -8.05 -13.56
N PRO A 284 16.33 -9.33 -13.80
CA PRO A 284 17.34 -10.26 -14.27
C PRO A 284 17.88 -9.76 -15.62
N VAL A 285 19.20 -9.64 -15.74
CA VAL A 285 19.83 -9.42 -17.04
C VAL A 285 19.80 -10.72 -17.82
N PHE A 286 19.33 -10.66 -19.07
CA PHE A 286 19.41 -11.78 -19.99
C PHE A 286 20.74 -11.68 -20.76
N PRO A 287 21.47 -12.81 -20.92
CA PRO A 287 22.70 -12.80 -21.69
C PRO A 287 22.41 -12.34 -23.12
N SER A 288 23.33 -11.54 -23.66
CA SER A 288 23.31 -11.17 -25.08
C SER A 288 23.42 -12.42 -25.95
N ALA A 289 22.84 -12.39 -27.15
CA ALA A 289 22.92 -13.48 -28.13
C ALA A 289 24.36 -13.94 -28.46
N THR A 290 25.37 -13.13 -28.11
CA THR A 290 26.81 -13.41 -28.26
C THR A 290 27.38 -14.43 -27.24
N SER A 291 26.55 -15.11 -26.45
CA SER A 291 26.95 -16.14 -25.46
C SER A 291 27.99 -15.70 -24.41
N ARG A 292 28.26 -14.40 -24.26
CA ARG A 292 28.99 -13.87 -23.12
C ARG A 292 28.19 -14.24 -21.87
N TRP A 293 28.83 -14.89 -20.89
CA TRP A 293 28.22 -15.36 -19.62
C TRP A 293 27.40 -16.68 -19.67
N VAL A 294 27.53 -17.52 -20.71
CA VAL A 294 26.84 -18.84 -20.76
C VAL A 294 27.41 -19.84 -19.74
N PHE A 295 28.69 -19.73 -19.38
CA PHE A 295 29.38 -20.65 -18.47
C PHE A 295 29.87 -20.00 -17.16
N GLU A 296 29.59 -18.72 -16.96
CA GLU A 296 29.92 -18.02 -15.71
C GLU A 296 28.66 -17.97 -14.84
N ALA A 297 28.81 -18.29 -13.56
CA ALA A 297 27.73 -18.09 -12.60
C ALA A 297 27.38 -16.60 -12.58
N ARG A 298 26.09 -16.27 -12.77
CA ARG A 298 25.71 -14.87 -12.90
C ARG A 298 26.08 -14.12 -11.61
N PRO A 299 26.65 -12.91 -11.69
CA PRO A 299 26.92 -12.10 -10.51
C PRO A 299 25.63 -11.74 -9.73
N ASP A 300 24.46 -11.88 -10.35
CA ASP A 300 23.15 -11.60 -9.76
C ASP A 300 22.40 -12.86 -9.24
N LEU A 301 22.90 -14.08 -9.52
CA LEU A 301 22.33 -15.33 -9.01
C LEU A 301 23.27 -15.93 -7.95
N PRO A 302 22.72 -16.56 -6.90
CA PRO A 302 23.55 -17.17 -5.86
C PRO A 302 24.46 -18.26 -6.45
N THR A 303 25.76 -18.10 -6.27
CA THR A 303 26.76 -19.15 -6.48
C THR A 303 26.68 -20.14 -5.33
N THR A 304 26.76 -21.44 -5.63
CA THR A 304 26.78 -22.52 -4.65
C THR A 304 27.85 -22.29 -3.57
N VAL A 305 27.44 -22.20 -2.31
CA VAL A 305 28.36 -22.10 -1.16
C VAL A 305 28.57 -23.47 -0.52
N VAL A 306 29.83 -23.78 -0.26
CA VAL A 306 30.26 -24.94 0.53
C VAL A 306 29.66 -24.86 1.94
N ARG A 307 29.04 -25.95 2.38
CA ARG A 307 28.40 -26.07 3.69
C ARG A 307 29.44 -26.12 4.82
N THR A 308 29.16 -25.43 5.92
CA THR A 308 29.52 -25.93 7.25
C THR A 308 28.31 -26.72 7.77
N PRO A 309 28.45 -27.98 8.24
CA PRO A 309 27.33 -28.74 8.78
C PRO A 309 26.73 -28.02 9.99
N GLY A 310 25.41 -27.74 9.97
CA GLY A 310 24.67 -27.25 11.15
C GLY A 310 24.25 -25.78 11.16
N ALA A 311 24.68 -24.93 10.21
CA ALA A 311 24.20 -23.56 10.11
C ALA A 311 22.86 -23.46 9.34
N PRO A 312 21.90 -22.59 9.75
CA PRO A 312 20.69 -22.34 8.97
C PRO A 312 21.08 -21.82 7.57
N PRO A 313 20.37 -22.21 6.50
CA PRO A 313 20.74 -21.85 5.15
C PRO A 313 20.67 -20.33 4.96
N VAL A 314 21.83 -19.68 4.87
CA VAL A 314 21.96 -18.29 4.46
C VAL A 314 22.42 -18.29 3.01
N LEU A 315 21.52 -17.91 2.10
CA LEU A 315 21.80 -17.77 0.68
C LEU A 315 22.63 -16.49 0.46
N GLU A 316 23.86 -16.61 -0.01
CA GLU A 316 24.58 -15.48 -0.60
C GLU A 316 24.13 -15.30 -2.06
N GLY A 317 23.13 -14.42 -2.24
CA GLY A 317 22.59 -13.94 -3.51
C GLY A 317 21.07 -14.16 -3.67
N PRO A 318 20.33 -13.25 -4.33
CA PRO A 318 20.20 -11.86 -3.91
C PRO A 318 19.79 -11.80 -2.43
N ALA A 319 20.03 -10.67 -1.75
CA ALA A 319 19.55 -10.39 -0.38
C ALA A 319 18.23 -11.13 -0.09
N SER A 320 18.25 -11.97 0.95
CA SER A 320 17.24 -12.94 1.41
C SER A 320 15.86 -12.89 0.71
N VAL A 321 15.19 -14.04 0.46
CA VAL A 321 13.79 -14.06 -0.03
C VAL A 321 12.88 -13.04 0.70
N ARG A 322 13.16 -12.80 1.99
CA ARG A 322 12.55 -11.75 2.79
C ARG A 322 12.76 -10.33 2.24
N ASP A 323 13.97 -9.95 1.84
CA ASP A 323 14.28 -8.63 1.27
C ASP A 323 13.60 -8.41 -0.08
N VAL A 324 13.56 -9.45 -0.93
CA VAL A 324 12.82 -9.38 -2.21
C VAL A 324 11.33 -9.17 -1.96
N LEU A 325 10.75 -9.88 -0.99
CA LEU A 325 9.36 -9.68 -0.59
C LEU A 325 9.11 -8.26 -0.04
N LEU A 326 10.00 -7.74 0.80
CA LEU A 326 9.91 -6.37 1.30
C LEU A 326 10.00 -5.33 0.17
N GLN A 327 10.89 -5.54 -0.81
CA GLN A 327 11.00 -4.67 -1.99
C GLN A 327 9.74 -4.74 -2.86
N ALA A 328 9.17 -5.94 -3.05
CA ALA A 328 7.91 -6.12 -3.77
C ALA A 328 6.73 -5.42 -3.07
N GLU A 329 6.63 -5.50 -1.76
CA GLU A 329 5.63 -4.75 -0.98
C GLU A 329 5.81 -3.24 -1.11
N ARG A 330 7.07 -2.76 -1.08
CA ARG A 330 7.38 -1.35 -1.35
C ARG A 330 6.98 -0.95 -2.76
N ALA A 331 7.30 -1.75 -3.77
CA ALA A 331 6.93 -1.49 -5.17
C ALA A 331 5.41 -1.36 -5.34
N ARG A 332 4.66 -2.28 -4.74
CA ARG A 332 3.19 -2.23 -4.71
C ARG A 332 2.69 -0.93 -4.10
N SER A 333 3.24 -0.51 -2.96
CA SER A 333 2.83 0.72 -2.28
C SER A 333 3.18 2.00 -3.06
N TYR A 334 4.36 2.07 -3.68
CA TYR A 334 4.75 3.17 -4.58
C TYR A 334 3.82 3.23 -5.79
N LEU A 335 3.51 2.09 -6.41
CA LEU A 335 2.60 2.02 -7.54
C LEU A 335 1.19 2.51 -7.17
N SER A 336 0.62 2.03 -6.06
CA SER A 336 -0.69 2.51 -5.59
C SER A 336 -0.69 4.02 -5.32
N GLY A 337 0.39 4.57 -4.76
CA GLY A 337 0.53 6.01 -4.54
C GLY A 337 0.61 6.80 -5.85
N LEU A 338 1.40 6.33 -6.82
CA LEU A 338 1.47 6.90 -8.16
C LEU A 338 0.10 6.95 -8.83
N LEU A 339 -0.63 5.83 -8.83
CA LEU A 339 -1.95 5.73 -9.46
C LEU A 339 -2.98 6.65 -8.80
N LEU A 340 -2.96 6.76 -7.46
CA LEU A 340 -3.82 7.69 -6.71
C LEU A 340 -3.51 9.14 -7.06
N GLY A 341 -2.23 9.54 -7.04
CA GLY A 341 -1.85 10.92 -7.35
C GLY A 341 -2.13 11.32 -8.79
N LEU A 342 -1.84 10.43 -9.75
CA LEU A 342 -2.22 10.62 -11.16
C LEU A 342 -3.74 10.72 -11.33
N GLY A 343 -4.50 9.95 -10.55
CA GLY A 343 -5.95 10.01 -10.58
C GLY A 343 -6.49 11.37 -10.12
N VAL A 344 -5.95 11.91 -9.03
CA VAL A 344 -6.26 13.27 -8.56
C VAL A 344 -5.94 14.32 -9.63
N LEU A 345 -4.77 14.23 -10.27
CA LEU A 345 -4.38 15.15 -11.35
C LEU A 345 -5.32 15.06 -12.55
N MET A 346 -5.72 13.86 -12.96
CA MET A 346 -6.66 13.65 -14.06
C MET A 346 -8.06 14.20 -13.74
N ILE A 347 -8.60 13.87 -12.57
CA ILE A 347 -9.90 14.38 -12.11
C ILE A 347 -9.88 15.91 -12.11
N PHE A 348 -8.89 16.52 -11.47
CA PHE A 348 -8.79 17.97 -11.38
C PHE A 348 -8.64 18.61 -12.77
N SER A 349 -7.72 18.12 -13.60
CA SER A 349 -7.41 18.75 -14.89
C SER A 349 -8.56 18.62 -15.89
N LEU A 350 -9.17 17.45 -16.01
CA LEU A 350 -10.30 17.24 -16.91
C LEU A 350 -11.52 18.03 -16.43
N THR A 351 -11.81 18.01 -15.13
CA THR A 351 -12.90 18.82 -14.57
C THR A 351 -12.68 20.30 -14.85
N ALA A 352 -11.45 20.81 -14.68
CA ALA A 352 -11.10 22.21 -14.92
C ALA A 352 -11.05 22.61 -16.41
N LEU A 353 -10.80 21.67 -17.32
CA LEU A 353 -10.89 21.89 -18.77
C LEU A 353 -12.33 21.92 -19.30
N SER A 354 -13.23 21.14 -18.69
CA SER A 354 -14.64 21.03 -19.11
C SER A 354 -15.47 22.24 -18.64
N ASP A 355 -15.21 23.41 -19.23
CA ASP A 355 -15.97 24.63 -18.92
C ASP A 355 -17.28 24.70 -19.74
N PRO A 356 -18.45 24.77 -19.08
CA PRO A 356 -19.73 24.88 -19.74
C PRO A 356 -19.97 26.19 -20.46
N HIS A 357 -19.13 27.22 -20.38
CA HIS A 357 -19.36 28.49 -21.08
C HIS A 357 -18.63 28.60 -22.43
N THR A 358 -17.59 27.78 -22.65
CA THR A 358 -16.77 27.80 -23.87
C THR A 358 -17.61 27.53 -25.12
N SER A 359 -17.22 28.01 -26.30
CA SER A 359 -17.94 27.70 -27.56
C SER A 359 -17.74 26.24 -28.01
N GLN A 360 -16.56 25.67 -27.76
CA GLN A 360 -16.18 24.31 -28.14
C GLN A 360 -16.35 23.29 -27.00
N ARG A 361 -17.47 23.33 -26.27
CA ARG A 361 -17.72 22.49 -25.06
C ARG A 361 -17.60 20.99 -25.30
N TRP A 362 -17.89 20.56 -26.52
CA TRP A 362 -17.86 19.15 -26.91
C TRP A 362 -16.44 18.56 -26.89
N LEU A 363 -15.41 19.38 -27.16
CA LEU A 363 -14.01 18.93 -27.25
C LEU A 363 -13.44 18.46 -25.89
N PRO A 364 -13.50 19.25 -24.80
CA PRO A 364 -13.05 18.79 -23.49
C PRO A 364 -13.95 17.68 -22.91
N LEU A 365 -15.23 17.60 -23.30
CA LEU A 365 -16.10 16.49 -22.93
C LEU A 365 -15.66 15.17 -23.58
N LEU A 366 -15.30 15.18 -24.87
CA LEU A 366 -14.73 14.01 -25.53
C LEU A 366 -13.41 13.61 -24.88
N LEU A 367 -12.52 14.57 -24.61
CA LEU A 367 -11.25 14.31 -23.94
C LEU A 367 -11.46 13.64 -22.57
N ALA A 368 -12.42 14.13 -21.78
CA ALA A 368 -12.79 13.54 -20.49
C ALA A 368 -13.38 12.14 -20.64
N GLY A 369 -14.28 11.93 -21.61
CA GLY A 369 -14.89 10.63 -21.88
C GLY A 369 -13.87 9.57 -22.32
N PHE A 370 -12.99 9.90 -23.26
CA PHE A 370 -11.92 9.02 -23.72
C PHE A 370 -10.91 8.70 -22.59
N SER A 371 -10.55 9.71 -21.78
CA SER A 371 -9.67 9.52 -20.62
C SER A 371 -10.30 8.61 -19.56
N ALA A 372 -11.59 8.80 -19.25
CA ALA A 372 -12.31 7.95 -18.31
C ALA A 372 -12.45 6.51 -18.84
N GLY A 373 -12.78 6.34 -20.12
CA GLY A 373 -12.84 5.03 -20.77
C GLY A 373 -11.49 4.31 -20.75
N PHE A 374 -10.41 5.01 -21.10
CA PHE A 374 -9.04 4.50 -21.01
C PHE A 374 -8.73 4.01 -19.59
N LEU A 375 -8.94 4.84 -18.56
CA LEU A 375 -8.64 4.47 -17.17
C LEU A 375 -9.47 3.28 -16.68
N MET A 376 -10.76 3.24 -17.03
CA MET A 376 -11.64 2.13 -16.67
C MET A 376 -11.12 0.80 -17.23
N LEU A 377 -10.74 0.78 -18.51
CA LEU A 377 -10.24 -0.43 -19.19
C LEU A 377 -8.83 -0.79 -18.71
N ARG A 378 -7.98 0.22 -18.49
CA ARG A 378 -6.61 0.05 -18.00
C ARG A 378 -6.55 -0.64 -16.64
N GLY A 379 -7.59 -0.53 -15.82
CA GLY A 379 -7.70 -1.25 -14.53
C GLY A 379 -7.48 -2.77 -14.66
N ARG A 380 -7.82 -3.36 -15.81
CA ARG A 380 -7.62 -4.79 -16.12
C ARG A 380 -6.15 -5.20 -16.21
N SER A 381 -5.24 -4.25 -16.45
CA SER A 381 -3.80 -4.52 -16.54
C SER A 381 -3.15 -4.76 -15.18
N TYR A 382 -3.84 -4.45 -14.08
CA TYR A 382 -3.32 -4.57 -12.71
C TYR A 382 -3.88 -5.81 -12.01
N VAL A 383 -2.99 -6.62 -11.43
CA VAL A 383 -3.37 -7.82 -10.66
C VAL A 383 -3.88 -7.45 -9.26
N ASP A 384 -3.40 -6.36 -8.67
CA ASP A 384 -3.83 -5.92 -7.34
C ASP A 384 -5.21 -5.25 -7.40
N ARG A 385 -6.18 -5.80 -6.64
CA ARG A 385 -7.55 -5.29 -6.55
C ARG A 385 -7.61 -3.81 -6.20
N TRP A 386 -6.75 -3.34 -5.30
CA TRP A 386 -6.78 -1.93 -4.88
C TRP A 386 -6.35 -1.01 -6.02
N GLN A 387 -5.37 -1.41 -6.82
CA GLN A 387 -4.91 -0.64 -7.97
C GLN A 387 -6.00 -0.61 -9.06
N ALA A 388 -6.59 -1.75 -9.38
CA ALA A 388 -7.71 -1.82 -10.33
C ALA A 388 -8.90 -0.95 -9.88
N ILE A 389 -9.30 -1.05 -8.60
CA ILE A 389 -10.38 -0.22 -8.01
C ILE A 389 -10.02 1.26 -8.07
N THR A 390 -8.77 1.66 -7.82
CA THR A 390 -8.39 3.08 -7.92
C THR A 390 -8.52 3.64 -9.33
N LEU A 391 -8.17 2.88 -10.38
CA LEU A 391 -8.36 3.33 -11.76
C LEU A 391 -9.85 3.42 -12.13
N ALA A 392 -10.64 2.41 -11.77
CA ALA A 392 -12.09 2.41 -12.00
C ALA A 392 -12.80 3.51 -11.20
N GLY A 393 -12.38 3.76 -9.96
CA GLY A 393 -12.88 4.88 -9.16
C GLY A 393 -12.51 6.22 -9.79
N THR A 394 -11.28 6.36 -10.29
CA THR A 394 -10.82 7.59 -10.96
C THR A 394 -11.65 7.87 -12.22
N SER A 395 -11.94 6.87 -13.06
CA SER A 395 -12.74 7.06 -14.26
C SER A 395 -14.16 7.54 -13.95
N VAL A 396 -14.81 6.92 -12.96
CA VAL A 396 -16.14 7.33 -12.51
C VAL A 396 -16.11 8.73 -11.89
N LEU A 397 -15.10 9.05 -11.07
CA LEU A 397 -14.94 10.37 -10.46
C LEU A 397 -14.67 11.47 -11.48
N ILE A 398 -13.98 11.20 -12.59
CA ILE A 398 -13.82 12.16 -13.69
C ILE A 398 -15.19 12.55 -14.25
N VAL A 399 -16.02 11.55 -14.61
CA VAL A 399 -17.35 11.81 -15.17
C VAL A 399 -18.22 12.53 -14.15
N ALA A 400 -18.21 12.06 -12.89
CA ALA A 400 -18.97 12.68 -11.82
C ALA A 400 -18.58 14.14 -11.61
N ALA A 401 -17.28 14.45 -11.52
CA ALA A 401 -16.80 15.81 -11.29
C ALA A 401 -17.13 16.76 -12.45
N VAL A 402 -17.02 16.29 -13.70
CA VAL A 402 -17.45 17.05 -14.89
C VAL A 402 -18.95 17.32 -14.85
N VAL A 403 -19.77 16.31 -14.54
CA VAL A 403 -21.23 16.47 -14.44
C VAL A 403 -21.60 17.45 -13.32
N VAL A 404 -21.01 17.32 -12.13
CA VAL A 404 -21.23 18.27 -11.02
C VAL A 404 -20.86 19.68 -11.45
N ARG A 405 -19.72 19.87 -12.12
CA ARG A 405 -19.33 21.19 -12.64
C ARG A 405 -20.38 21.75 -13.60
N TYR A 406 -20.88 20.94 -14.54
CA TYR A 406 -21.91 21.39 -15.48
C TYR A 406 -23.20 21.80 -14.77
N VAL A 407 -23.67 21.01 -13.81
CA VAL A 407 -24.88 21.32 -13.02
C VAL A 407 -24.72 22.61 -12.23
N LEU A 408 -23.59 22.78 -11.53
CA LEU A 408 -23.34 23.95 -10.68
C LEU A 408 -23.13 25.23 -11.48
N VAL A 409 -22.62 25.14 -12.71
CA VAL A 409 -22.26 26.32 -13.51
C VAL A 409 -23.39 26.75 -14.46
N LEU A 410 -24.18 25.82 -15.00
CA LEU A 410 -25.29 26.15 -15.91
C LEU A 410 -26.58 26.53 -15.18
N GLU A 411 -26.76 26.06 -13.94
CA GLU A 411 -27.93 26.34 -13.08
C GLU A 411 -29.30 26.17 -13.77
N SER A 412 -29.38 25.27 -14.76
CA SER A 412 -30.60 25.07 -15.57
C SER A 412 -31.33 23.77 -15.18
N PRO A 413 -32.67 23.73 -15.20
CA PRO A 413 -33.43 22.52 -14.86
C PRO A 413 -33.04 21.30 -15.71
N LEU A 414 -32.71 21.53 -16.99
CA LEU A 414 -32.26 20.48 -17.91
C LEU A 414 -30.87 19.96 -17.57
N SER A 415 -29.93 20.82 -17.16
CA SER A 415 -28.61 20.39 -16.72
C SER A 415 -28.68 19.53 -15.44
N VAL A 416 -29.55 19.90 -14.50
CA VAL A 416 -29.79 19.15 -13.26
C VAL A 416 -30.40 17.78 -13.56
N SER A 417 -31.43 17.70 -14.40
CA SER A 417 -32.09 16.43 -14.71
C SER A 417 -31.16 15.45 -15.44
N ILE A 418 -30.40 15.93 -16.43
CA ILE A 418 -29.38 15.12 -17.12
C ILE A 418 -28.27 14.72 -16.15
N GLY A 419 -27.80 15.65 -15.33
CA GLY A 419 -26.73 15.39 -14.38
C GLY A 419 -27.09 14.33 -13.35
N VAL A 420 -28.28 14.42 -12.75
CA VAL A 420 -28.82 13.39 -11.84
C VAL A 420 -28.99 12.07 -12.57
N GLY A 421 -29.51 12.08 -13.81
CA GLY A 421 -29.63 10.89 -14.64
C GLY A 421 -28.29 10.16 -14.83
N ILE A 422 -27.24 10.88 -15.23
CA ILE A 422 -25.89 10.31 -15.40
C ILE A 422 -25.34 9.80 -14.06
N MET A 423 -25.53 10.55 -12.96
CA MET A 423 -25.06 10.18 -11.63
C MET A 423 -25.68 8.88 -11.09
N VAL A 424 -26.91 8.55 -11.51
CA VAL A 424 -27.57 7.31 -11.11
C VAL A 424 -27.26 6.18 -12.10
N LEU A 425 -27.37 6.45 -13.40
CA LEU A 425 -27.22 5.44 -14.45
C LEU A 425 -25.80 4.91 -14.56
N LEU A 426 -24.78 5.76 -14.39
CA LEU A 426 -23.39 5.34 -14.54
C LEU A 426 -22.97 4.33 -13.44
N PRO A 427 -23.20 4.58 -12.14
CA PRO A 427 -22.98 3.56 -11.11
C PRO A 427 -23.87 2.33 -11.27
N ALA A 428 -25.12 2.48 -11.71
CA ALA A 428 -26.01 1.34 -11.97
C ALA A 428 -25.47 0.43 -13.08
N ALA A 429 -24.97 1.02 -14.18
CA ALA A 429 -24.29 0.28 -15.24
C ALA A 429 -23.00 -0.39 -14.73
N GLY A 430 -22.23 0.30 -13.89
CA GLY A 430 -21.06 -0.27 -13.23
C GLY A 430 -21.39 -1.47 -12.33
N LEU A 431 -22.48 -1.39 -11.56
CA LEU A 431 -22.97 -2.50 -10.73
C LEU A 431 -23.41 -3.70 -11.58
N MET A 432 -24.14 -3.46 -12.67
CA MET A 432 -24.51 -4.51 -13.62
C MET A 432 -23.27 -5.17 -14.23
N ALA A 433 -22.30 -4.37 -14.68
CA ALA A 433 -21.03 -4.89 -15.21
C ALA A 433 -20.27 -5.70 -14.13
N ALA A 434 -20.22 -5.23 -12.89
CA ALA A 434 -19.57 -5.94 -11.79
C ALA A 434 -20.25 -7.27 -11.45
N ALA A 435 -21.57 -7.37 -11.60
CA ALA A 435 -22.31 -8.62 -11.39
C ALA A 435 -22.11 -9.63 -12.53
N VAL A 436 -22.01 -9.16 -13.77
CA VAL A 436 -21.93 -10.03 -14.96
C VAL A 436 -20.49 -10.44 -15.26
N VAL A 437 -19.55 -9.49 -15.32
CA VAL A 437 -18.20 -9.70 -15.89
C VAL A 437 -17.39 -10.81 -15.21
N PRO A 438 -17.30 -10.88 -13.87
CA PRO A 438 -16.51 -11.91 -13.19
C PRO A 438 -17.07 -13.33 -13.36
N ASN A 439 -18.38 -13.44 -13.57
CA ASN A 439 -19.10 -14.71 -13.62
C ASN A 439 -19.19 -15.31 -15.03
N THR A 440 -18.69 -14.59 -16.04
CA THR A 440 -18.75 -15.01 -17.44
C THR A 440 -17.38 -15.42 -17.98
N ILE A 441 -17.30 -16.59 -18.62
CA ILE A 441 -16.11 -17.06 -19.31
C ILE A 441 -16.04 -16.36 -20.67
N TYR A 442 -15.07 -15.47 -20.84
CA TYR A 442 -14.87 -14.76 -22.10
C TYR A 442 -13.92 -15.49 -23.05
N SER A 443 -14.29 -15.51 -24.34
CA SER A 443 -13.41 -16.00 -25.41
C SER A 443 -12.14 -15.13 -25.54
N PRO A 444 -11.01 -15.68 -26.02
CA PRO A 444 -9.80 -14.91 -26.28
C PRO A 444 -10.02 -13.74 -27.24
N LEU A 445 -10.89 -13.92 -28.25
CA LEU A 445 -11.27 -12.86 -29.20
C LEU A 445 -11.93 -11.70 -28.48
N PHE A 446 -12.89 -11.96 -27.58
CA PHE A 446 -13.56 -10.90 -26.81
C PHE A 446 -12.56 -10.12 -25.95
N ARG A 447 -11.62 -10.81 -25.29
CA ARG A 447 -10.55 -10.14 -24.52
C ARG A 447 -9.70 -9.22 -25.41
N LYS A 448 -9.41 -9.66 -26.64
CA LYS A 448 -8.65 -8.85 -27.61
C LYS A 448 -9.46 -7.65 -28.11
N PHE A 449 -10.76 -7.82 -28.35
CA PHE A 449 -11.65 -6.71 -28.69
C PHE A 449 -11.70 -5.65 -27.59
N VAL A 450 -11.78 -6.05 -26.32
CA VAL A 450 -11.73 -5.10 -25.20
C VAL A 450 -10.40 -4.34 -25.16
N GLU A 451 -9.28 -5.00 -25.45
CA GLU A 451 -7.97 -4.35 -25.58
C GLU A 451 -7.93 -3.34 -26.74
N TRP A 452 -8.57 -3.66 -27.87
CA TRP A 452 -8.70 -2.72 -28.99
C TRP A 452 -9.54 -1.49 -28.63
N ILE A 453 -10.60 -1.68 -27.85
CA ILE A 453 -11.39 -0.56 -27.32
C ILE A 453 -10.54 0.30 -26.38
N GLU A 454 -9.68 -0.30 -25.54
CA GLU A 454 -8.74 0.47 -24.71
C GLU A 454 -7.82 1.35 -25.57
N TYR A 455 -7.27 0.81 -26.65
CA TYR A 455 -6.44 1.58 -27.59
C TYR A 455 -7.24 2.65 -28.34
N LEU A 456 -8.49 2.36 -28.71
CA LEU A 456 -9.40 3.34 -29.31
C LEU A 456 -9.75 4.46 -28.33
N CYS A 457 -9.78 4.20 -27.02
CA CYS A 457 -9.94 5.24 -26.01
C CYS A 457 -8.66 6.04 -25.79
N LEU A 458 -7.48 5.41 -25.90
CA LEU A 458 -6.20 6.06 -25.69
C LEU A 458 -5.79 6.98 -26.85
N MET A 459 -5.95 6.52 -28.09
CA MET A 459 -5.42 7.19 -29.28
C MET A 459 -5.95 8.63 -29.47
N PRO A 460 -7.25 8.93 -29.29
CA PRO A 460 -7.80 10.27 -29.50
C PRO A 460 -7.36 11.30 -28.45
N ILE A 461 -6.88 10.87 -27.27
CA ILE A 461 -6.53 11.78 -26.18
C ILE A 461 -5.48 12.81 -26.62
N PHE A 462 -4.45 12.37 -27.36
CA PHE A 462 -3.38 13.23 -27.85
C PHE A 462 -3.84 14.28 -28.88
N PRO A 463 -4.47 13.90 -30.01
CA PRO A 463 -4.96 14.88 -30.97
C PRO A 463 -6.04 15.79 -30.39
N LEU A 464 -6.93 15.28 -29.53
CA LEU A 464 -7.95 16.12 -28.88
C LEU A 464 -7.32 17.17 -27.96
N ALA A 465 -6.30 16.78 -27.18
CA ALA A 465 -5.57 17.72 -26.33
C ALA A 465 -4.81 18.77 -27.16
N PHE A 466 -4.15 18.37 -28.24
CA PHE A 466 -3.46 19.32 -29.13
C PHE A 466 -4.42 20.27 -29.85
N TRP A 467 -5.63 19.81 -30.17
CA TRP A 467 -6.68 20.67 -30.67
C TRP A 467 -7.13 21.66 -29.60
N LEU A 468 -7.36 21.21 -28.37
CA LEU A 468 -7.77 22.07 -27.26
C LEU A 468 -6.71 23.12 -26.89
N MET A 469 -5.44 22.82 -27.18
CA MET A 469 -4.30 23.74 -27.04
C MET A 469 -4.16 24.74 -28.21
N ASP A 470 -5.04 24.70 -29.21
CA ASP A 470 -4.95 25.48 -30.46
C ASP A 470 -3.66 25.24 -31.27
N ILE A 471 -2.98 24.10 -31.09
CA ILE A 471 -1.74 23.78 -31.83
C ILE A 471 -2.02 23.67 -33.33
N TYR A 472 -3.11 23.02 -33.72
CA TYR A 472 -3.48 22.90 -35.13
C TYR A 472 -3.82 24.24 -35.77
N ALA A 473 -4.44 25.15 -35.02
CA ALA A 473 -4.69 26.51 -35.48
C ALA A 473 -3.35 27.26 -35.63
N ALA A 474 -2.45 27.15 -34.67
CA ALA A 474 -1.12 27.75 -34.73
C ALA A 474 -0.28 27.25 -35.92
N ILE A 475 -0.42 25.97 -36.31
CA ILE A 475 0.24 25.42 -37.52
C ILE A 475 -0.41 25.96 -38.79
N ARG A 476 -1.74 26.13 -38.82
CA ARG A 476 -2.48 26.59 -40.01
C ARG A 476 -2.25 28.08 -40.32
N TYR A 477 -2.09 28.90 -39.28
CA TYR A 477 -1.96 30.36 -39.38
C TYR A 477 -0.52 30.89 -39.21
N ARG A 478 0.46 29.98 -39.14
CA ARG A 478 1.88 30.30 -39.35
C ARG A 478 2.21 30.23 -40.82
#